data_AF-A0A443RW97-F1
#
_entry.id   AF-A0A443RW97-F1
#
_cell.length_a   1.000
_cell.length_b   1.000
_cell.length_c   1.000
_cell.angle_alpha   90.00
_cell.angle_beta   90.00
_cell.angle_gamma   90.00
#
_symmetry.space_group_name_H-M   'P 1'
#
loop_
_entity.id
_entity.type
_entity.pdbx_description
1 polymer ?
#
loop_
_entity_poly.entity_id
_entity_poly.type
_entity_poly.pdbx_seq_one_letter_code
_entity_poly.pdbx_strand_id
1 'polypeptide(L)'
;LLNDIIASSNSDILSNESLDFDTTMHVDDIANKELMMYDSENDTDSETSSQGSFYSATPPPLRRFITLQQKTDAVSFWNSSKNKKHLAFSAVQNRFKYLQFESQLYQWEKDINYTKNHKEKLKEVWNYTLKTFQNLRDANITVRDDEIRIIAIRRARQIKLDNFKACDSWVYSFKKENGIVSRKITKFVTYSHITKAEELNKNAKEFVHSVTDLCAKDNYQYNQLYNTDQSGFNLE
;
A
#
# COMPACT_ATOMS: atom_id res chain seq x y z
N LEU A 1 21.23 -24.54 -9.08
CA LEU A 1 20.00 -24.37 -8.28
C LEU A 1 19.65 -22.90 -7.98
N LEU A 2 20.54 -22.08 -7.39
CA LEU A 2 20.30 -20.62 -7.24
C LEU A 2 20.55 -19.83 -8.55
N ASN A 3 21.49 -20.29 -9.39
CA ASN A 3 21.80 -19.66 -10.68
C ASN A 3 20.73 -19.90 -11.76
N ASP A 4 19.93 -20.96 -11.63
CA ASP A 4 18.89 -21.32 -12.60
C ASP A 4 17.61 -20.48 -12.44
N ILE A 5 17.37 -19.95 -11.23
CA ILE A 5 16.25 -19.04 -10.95
C ILE A 5 16.53 -17.62 -11.47
N ILE A 6 17.81 -17.22 -11.46
CA ILE A 6 18.26 -15.92 -11.98
C ILE A 6 18.27 -15.94 -13.52
N ALA A 7 18.65 -17.06 -14.15
CA ALA A 7 18.61 -17.21 -15.61
C ALA A 7 17.18 -17.21 -16.18
N SER A 8 16.22 -17.85 -15.49
CA SER A 8 14.82 -17.90 -15.94
C SER A 8 14.05 -16.58 -15.73
N SER A 9 14.57 -15.63 -14.94
CA SER A 9 13.93 -14.33 -14.73
C SER A 9 14.45 -13.24 -15.68
N ASN A 10 15.55 -13.50 -16.39
CA ASN A 10 16.19 -12.53 -17.27
C ASN A 10 15.76 -12.64 -18.75
N SER A 11 15.09 -13.73 -19.17
CA SER A 11 14.64 -13.90 -20.56
C SER A 11 13.41 -13.08 -20.93
N ASP A 12 12.62 -12.62 -19.94
CA ASP A 12 11.30 -12.04 -20.20
C ASP A 12 11.27 -10.50 -20.10
N ILE A 13 12.43 -9.86 -19.86
CA ILE A 13 12.52 -8.41 -19.62
C ILE A 13 13.04 -7.64 -20.84
N LEU A 14 13.48 -8.32 -21.91
CA LEU A 14 13.97 -7.67 -23.12
C LEU A 14 13.29 -8.22 -24.38
N SER A 15 11.97 -8.02 -24.49
CA SER A 15 11.33 -7.85 -25.79
C SER A 15 10.96 -6.37 -25.94
N ASN A 16 11.80 -5.67 -26.70
CA ASN A 16 11.51 -4.35 -27.23
C ASN A 16 10.28 -4.45 -28.14
N GLU A 17 9.15 -3.92 -27.69
CA GLU A 17 8.08 -3.51 -28.57
C GLU A 17 7.82 -2.03 -28.31
N SER A 18 8.42 -1.22 -29.17
CA SER A 18 8.12 0.20 -29.31
C SER A 18 6.66 0.32 -29.73
N LEU A 19 5.81 0.82 -28.84
CA LEU A 19 4.43 1.17 -29.18
C LEU A 19 4.21 2.63 -28.83
N ASP A 20 4.10 3.38 -29.91
CA ASP A 20 3.96 4.82 -29.97
C ASP A 20 2.75 5.32 -29.17
N PHE A 21 2.98 6.47 -28.55
CA PHE A 21 2.01 7.27 -27.85
C PHE A 21 1.23 8.10 -28.87
N ASP A 22 -0.08 7.88 -29.03
CA ASP A 22 -0.99 9.01 -29.28
C ASP A 22 -2.48 8.74 -28.96
N THR A 23 -3.02 9.64 -28.12
CA THR A 23 -4.33 10.32 -28.20
C THR A 23 -5.67 9.56 -28.05
N THR A 24 -6.27 9.84 -26.88
CA THR A 24 -7.67 10.25 -26.63
C THR A 24 -8.79 9.22 -26.73
N MET A 25 -9.35 8.85 -25.56
CA MET A 25 -10.79 8.56 -25.46
C MET A 25 -11.35 8.90 -24.06
N HIS A 26 -12.39 9.73 -24.12
CA HIS A 26 -13.42 10.10 -23.17
C HIS A 26 -13.36 9.60 -21.71
N VAL A 27 -13.36 10.59 -20.83
CA VAL A 27 -13.62 10.51 -19.40
C VAL A 27 -15.13 10.33 -19.22
N ASP A 28 -15.56 9.16 -18.76
CA ASP A 28 -16.84 9.01 -18.06
C ASP A 28 -16.54 8.77 -16.58
N ASP A 29 -16.62 9.88 -15.85
CA ASP A 29 -16.63 9.97 -14.40
C ASP A 29 -17.95 9.41 -13.85
N ILE A 30 -17.93 8.24 -13.20
CA ILE A 30 -18.98 7.89 -12.24
C ILE A 30 -18.37 7.25 -10.98
N ALA A 31 -18.67 7.92 -9.86
CA ALA A 31 -18.60 7.47 -8.47
C ALA A 31 -17.27 7.64 -7.72
N ASN A 32 -16.95 8.90 -7.40
CA ASN A 32 -16.43 9.26 -6.08
C ASN A 32 -17.22 10.46 -5.54
N LYS A 33 -18.29 10.18 -4.79
CA LYS A 33 -18.98 11.17 -3.96
C LYS A 33 -19.06 10.65 -2.54
N GLU A 34 -17.93 10.64 -1.86
CA GLU A 34 -17.90 10.71 -0.41
C GLU A 34 -16.61 11.39 0.04
N LEU A 35 -16.78 12.50 0.77
CA LEU A 35 -15.78 13.32 1.43
C LEU A 35 -15.01 14.35 0.57
N MET A 36 -15.50 15.59 0.53
CA MET A 36 -14.77 16.81 0.95
C MET A 36 -15.73 17.99 0.93
N MET A 37 -15.87 18.62 2.10
CA MET A 37 -16.63 19.83 2.40
C MET A 37 -15.66 21.02 2.25
N TYR A 38 -16.01 22.02 1.44
CA TYR A 38 -15.44 23.36 1.54
C TYR A 38 -16.47 24.39 1.06
N ASP A 39 -16.82 25.29 1.97
CA ASP A 39 -17.73 26.44 1.76
C ASP A 39 -17.00 27.58 1.03
N SER A 40 -17.68 28.23 0.09
CA SER A 40 -17.55 29.67 -0.23
C SER A 40 -18.64 30.13 -1.21
N GLU A 41 -19.61 30.81 -0.61
CA GLU A 41 -20.32 32.04 -1.01
C GLU A 41 -20.40 32.52 -2.48
N ASN A 42 -21.66 32.89 -2.80
CA ASN A 42 -22.16 34.05 -3.54
C ASN A 42 -22.56 33.96 -5.03
N ASP A 43 -23.85 34.28 -5.18
CA ASP A 43 -24.56 35.03 -6.24
C ASP A 43 -24.62 34.45 -7.65
N THR A 44 -25.84 34.16 -8.14
CA THR A 44 -26.65 35.20 -8.82
C THR A 44 -28.06 34.66 -9.12
N ASP A 45 -29.06 35.48 -8.82
CA ASP A 45 -30.48 35.29 -9.08
C ASP A 45 -30.83 35.16 -10.57
N SER A 46 -31.89 34.41 -10.87
CA SER A 46 -32.82 34.73 -11.96
C SER A 46 -34.17 34.04 -11.73
N GLU A 47 -35.11 34.83 -11.23
CA GLU A 47 -36.53 34.52 -11.13
C GLU A 47 -37.14 34.38 -12.54
N THR A 48 -37.97 33.36 -12.75
CA THR A 48 -39.05 33.46 -13.75
C THR A 48 -40.28 32.75 -13.21
N SER A 49 -41.24 33.58 -12.82
CA SER A 49 -42.54 33.21 -12.30
C SER A 49 -43.38 32.51 -13.36
N SER A 50 -43.89 31.32 -13.03
CA SER A 50 -45.04 30.72 -13.72
C SER A 50 -45.88 30.00 -12.67
N GLN A 51 -47.04 30.58 -12.39
CA GLN A 51 -48.06 30.02 -11.50
C GLN A 51 -48.58 28.69 -12.07
N GLY A 52 -48.16 27.60 -11.46
CA GLY A 52 -48.64 26.24 -11.72
C GLY A 52 -49.12 25.58 -10.43
N SER A 53 -50.37 25.12 -10.45
CA SER A 53 -51.10 24.30 -9.47
C SER A 53 -50.24 23.58 -8.40
N PHE A 54 -50.39 23.98 -7.13
CA PHE A 54 -49.69 23.40 -5.98
C PHE A 54 -50.33 22.06 -5.58
N TYR A 55 -50.05 21.00 -6.34
CA TYR A 55 -50.01 19.67 -5.76
C TYR A 55 -48.69 19.58 -5.02
N SER A 56 -48.70 19.69 -3.68
CA SER A 56 -47.52 19.37 -2.89
C SER A 56 -47.25 17.87 -3.05
N ALA A 57 -46.39 17.51 -4.00
CA ALA A 57 -45.86 16.16 -4.08
C ALA A 57 -45.22 15.86 -2.72
N THR A 58 -45.82 14.97 -1.94
CA THR A 58 -45.22 14.48 -0.71
C THR A 58 -43.82 14.00 -1.07
N PRO A 59 -42.75 14.54 -0.45
CA PRO A 59 -41.40 14.11 -0.78
C PRO A 59 -41.33 12.59 -0.61
N PRO A 60 -40.80 11.84 -1.60
CA PRO A 60 -40.71 10.40 -1.51
C PRO A 60 -40.04 10.02 -0.18
N PRO A 61 -40.55 9.01 0.53
CA PRO A 61 -40.04 8.67 1.85
C PRO A 61 -38.53 8.47 1.77
N LEU A 62 -37.79 9.25 2.56
CA LEU A 62 -36.34 9.22 2.58
C LEU A 62 -35.89 7.77 2.80
N ARG A 63 -35.18 7.19 1.81
CA ARG A 63 -34.59 5.86 1.96
C ARG A 63 -33.66 5.90 3.16
N ARG A 64 -34.04 5.19 4.23
CA ARG A 64 -33.22 5.06 5.43
C ARG A 64 -31.83 4.58 5.04
N PHE A 65 -30.81 5.37 5.35
CA PHE A 65 -29.42 4.99 5.14
C PHE A 65 -29.07 3.83 6.09
N ILE A 66 -28.59 2.71 5.54
CA ILE A 66 -28.19 1.52 6.30
C ILE A 66 -26.67 1.44 6.26
N THR A 67 -26.04 1.46 7.44
CA THR A 67 -24.58 1.44 7.55
C THR A 67 -24.00 0.06 7.25
N LEU A 68 -22.73 -0.02 6.84
CA LEU A 68 -22.06 -1.31 6.59
C LEU A 68 -22.05 -2.22 7.83
N GLN A 69 -21.92 -1.64 9.02
CA GLN A 69 -21.95 -2.37 10.28
C GLN A 69 -23.32 -3.00 10.51
N GLN A 70 -24.40 -2.26 10.28
CA GLN A 70 -25.77 -2.79 10.35
C GLN A 70 -25.96 -3.97 9.38
N LYS A 71 -25.48 -3.85 8.13
CA LYS A 71 -25.52 -4.96 7.16
C LYS A 71 -24.75 -6.18 7.67
N THR A 72 -23.57 -5.97 8.25
CA THR A 72 -22.70 -7.04 8.77
C THR A 72 -23.33 -7.73 9.98
N ASP A 73 -23.93 -6.98 10.89
CA ASP A 73 -24.61 -7.50 12.08
C ASP A 73 -25.86 -8.32 11.70
N ALA A 74 -26.63 -7.83 10.70
CA ALA A 74 -27.79 -8.53 10.18
C ALA A 74 -27.41 -9.86 9.51
N VAL A 75 -26.40 -9.84 8.62
CA VAL A 75 -25.90 -11.04 7.93
C VAL A 75 -25.26 -12.03 8.91
N SER A 76 -24.48 -11.57 9.89
CA SER A 76 -23.86 -12.44 10.89
C SER A 76 -24.90 -13.13 11.78
N PHE A 77 -25.95 -12.40 12.21
CA PHE A 77 -27.07 -13.01 12.93
C PHE A 77 -27.85 -13.98 12.06
N TRP A 78 -28.13 -13.63 10.80
CA TRP A 78 -28.80 -14.53 9.87
C TRP A 78 -28.01 -15.83 9.67
N ASN A 79 -26.69 -15.77 9.66
CA ASN A 79 -25.80 -16.92 9.53
C ASN A 79 -25.52 -17.63 10.87
N SER A 80 -26.00 -17.14 12.02
CA SER A 80 -25.67 -17.70 13.35
C SER A 80 -26.54 -18.90 13.76
N SER A 81 -27.21 -19.54 12.80
CA SER A 81 -28.09 -20.68 13.06
C SER A 81 -27.27 -21.94 13.38
N LYS A 82 -27.66 -22.68 14.43
CA LYS A 82 -26.96 -23.91 14.85
C LYS A 82 -27.25 -25.14 13.96
N ASN A 83 -28.47 -25.21 13.42
CA ASN A 83 -28.99 -26.41 12.76
C ASN A 83 -29.26 -26.21 11.26
N LYS A 84 -29.32 -24.97 10.79
CA LYS A 84 -29.62 -24.61 9.40
C LYS A 84 -28.53 -23.69 8.88
N LYS A 85 -28.36 -23.61 7.55
CA LYS A 85 -27.41 -22.68 6.93
C LYS A 85 -27.71 -21.21 7.27
N HIS A 86 -28.99 -20.86 7.37
CA HIS A 86 -29.44 -19.52 7.75
C HIS A 86 -30.66 -19.58 8.71
N LEU A 87 -30.85 -18.54 9.51
CA LEU A 87 -32.07 -18.31 10.31
C LEU A 87 -33.25 -17.96 9.39
N ALA A 88 -34.47 -18.22 9.86
CA ALA A 88 -35.68 -17.81 9.15
C ALA A 88 -35.75 -16.28 9.05
N PHE A 89 -36.14 -15.76 7.88
CA PHE A 89 -36.22 -14.32 7.63
C PHE A 89 -37.06 -13.59 8.68
N SER A 90 -38.19 -14.15 9.09
CA SER A 90 -39.05 -13.57 10.13
C SER A 90 -38.32 -13.34 11.46
N ALA A 91 -37.44 -14.25 11.87
CA ALA A 91 -36.63 -14.11 13.08
C ALA A 91 -35.61 -12.97 12.95
N VAL A 92 -35.01 -12.82 11.76
CA VAL A 92 -34.05 -11.73 11.47
C VAL A 92 -34.78 -10.39 11.39
N GLN A 93 -35.92 -10.32 10.69
CA GLN A 93 -36.74 -9.12 10.56
C GLN A 93 -37.29 -8.64 11.91
N ASN A 94 -37.57 -9.56 12.83
CA ASN A 94 -37.99 -9.21 14.18
C ASN A 94 -36.92 -8.41 14.94
N ARG A 95 -35.64 -8.73 14.75
CA ARG A 95 -34.53 -8.01 15.38
C ARG A 95 -34.12 -6.77 14.59
N PHE A 96 -34.14 -6.85 13.27
CA PHE A 96 -33.66 -5.82 12.36
C PHE A 96 -34.81 -5.26 11.52
N LYS A 97 -35.57 -4.31 12.11
CA LYS A 97 -36.80 -3.73 11.52
C LYS A 97 -36.60 -2.96 10.21
N TYR A 98 -35.35 -2.64 9.86
CA TYR A 98 -35.02 -1.97 8.60
C TYR A 98 -34.91 -2.95 7.42
N LEU A 99 -34.87 -4.25 7.66
CA LEU A 99 -34.96 -5.27 6.62
C LEU A 99 -36.38 -5.37 6.09
N GLN A 100 -36.53 -5.18 4.79
CA GLN A 100 -37.82 -5.25 4.10
C GLN A 100 -37.98 -6.59 3.40
N PHE A 101 -36.90 -7.12 2.81
CA PHE A 101 -36.94 -8.32 1.98
C PHE A 101 -35.77 -9.27 2.27
N GLU A 102 -36.01 -10.58 2.16
CA GLU A 102 -34.98 -11.61 2.34
C GLU A 102 -33.85 -11.49 1.31
N SER A 103 -34.16 -11.07 0.09
CA SER A 103 -33.17 -10.82 -0.97
C SER A 103 -32.07 -9.82 -0.57
N GLN A 104 -32.38 -8.89 0.35
CA GLN A 104 -31.39 -7.93 0.86
C GLN A 104 -30.28 -8.62 1.63
N LEU A 105 -30.58 -9.69 2.37
CA LEU A 105 -29.58 -10.45 3.12
C LEU A 105 -28.60 -11.17 2.19
N TYR A 106 -29.10 -11.80 1.13
CA TYR A 106 -28.26 -12.41 0.10
C TYR A 106 -27.38 -11.38 -0.61
N GLN A 107 -27.93 -10.21 -0.95
CA GLN A 107 -27.16 -9.16 -1.59
C GLN A 107 -26.07 -8.62 -0.64
N TRP A 108 -26.41 -8.34 0.62
CA TRP A 108 -25.44 -7.85 1.59
C TRP A 108 -24.35 -8.86 1.90
N GLU A 109 -24.68 -10.15 1.97
CA GLU A 109 -23.69 -11.21 2.11
C GLU A 109 -22.70 -11.21 0.92
N LYS A 110 -23.20 -11.11 -0.32
CA LYS A 110 -22.36 -10.99 -1.52
C LYS A 110 -21.47 -9.75 -1.47
N ASP A 111 -22.03 -8.58 -1.14
CA ASP A 111 -21.30 -7.31 -1.07
C ASP A 111 -20.20 -7.35 -0.01
N ILE A 112 -20.49 -7.92 1.17
CA ILE A 112 -19.53 -8.09 2.27
C ILE A 112 -18.40 -9.02 1.84
N ASN A 113 -18.74 -10.17 1.22
CA ASN A 113 -17.74 -11.13 0.77
C ASN A 113 -16.87 -10.56 -0.37
N TYR A 114 -17.46 -9.84 -1.31
CA TYR A 114 -16.73 -9.11 -2.34
C TYR A 114 -15.78 -8.09 -1.72
N THR A 115 -16.25 -7.29 -0.76
CA THR A 115 -15.43 -6.27 -0.07
C THR A 115 -14.27 -6.91 0.70
N LYS A 116 -14.51 -8.04 1.39
CA LYS A 116 -13.46 -8.79 2.10
C LYS A 116 -12.39 -9.29 1.13
N ASN A 117 -12.80 -9.96 0.06
CA ASN A 117 -11.89 -10.46 -0.97
C ASN A 117 -11.10 -9.30 -1.63
N HIS A 118 -11.77 -8.20 -1.95
CA HIS A 118 -11.12 -7.01 -2.51
C HIS A 118 -10.06 -6.42 -1.56
N LYS A 119 -10.36 -6.32 -0.25
CA LYS A 119 -9.39 -5.88 0.77
C LYS A 119 -8.21 -6.85 0.89
N GLU A 120 -8.46 -8.14 0.82
CA GLU A 120 -7.39 -9.17 0.84
C GLU A 120 -6.47 -9.04 -0.37
N LYS A 121 -7.02 -8.88 -1.57
CA LYS A 121 -6.25 -8.62 -2.80
C LYS A 121 -5.40 -7.35 -2.70
N LEU A 122 -5.94 -6.26 -2.15
CA LEU A 122 -5.17 -5.02 -1.94
C LEU A 122 -3.98 -5.24 -1.00
N LYS A 123 -4.19 -5.97 0.10
CA LYS A 123 -3.11 -6.34 1.03
C LYS A 123 -2.08 -7.23 0.35
N GLU A 124 -2.51 -8.13 -0.52
CA GLU A 124 -1.60 -8.99 -1.27
C GLU A 124 -0.68 -8.19 -2.20
N VAL A 125 -1.23 -7.23 -2.97
CA VAL A 125 -0.45 -6.31 -3.81
C VAL A 125 0.56 -5.54 -2.96
N TRP A 126 0.12 -5.01 -1.83
CA TRP A 126 0.97 -4.27 -0.90
C TRP A 126 2.16 -5.10 -0.40
N ASN A 127 1.88 -6.27 0.16
CA ASN A 127 2.89 -7.17 0.72
C ASN A 127 3.87 -7.67 -0.34
N TYR A 128 3.37 -8.00 -1.52
CA TYR A 128 4.21 -8.42 -2.65
C TYR A 128 5.15 -7.30 -3.10
N THR A 129 4.64 -6.07 -3.19
CA THR A 129 5.44 -4.91 -3.60
C THR A 129 6.54 -4.62 -2.57
N LEU A 130 6.22 -4.69 -1.27
CA LEU A 130 7.19 -4.54 -0.19
C LEU A 130 8.29 -5.60 -0.24
N LYS A 131 7.90 -6.88 -0.36
CA LYS A 131 8.85 -7.99 -0.46
C LYS A 131 9.78 -7.82 -1.66
N THR A 132 9.22 -7.45 -2.81
CA THR A 132 10.00 -7.24 -4.04
C THR A 132 10.96 -6.06 -3.88
N PHE A 133 10.49 -4.96 -3.28
CA PHE A 133 11.32 -3.80 -2.96
C PHE A 133 12.51 -4.19 -2.06
N GLN A 134 12.26 -4.94 -0.98
CA GLN A 134 13.30 -5.41 -0.07
C GLN A 134 14.34 -6.26 -0.81
N ASN A 135 13.91 -7.23 -1.62
CA ASN A 135 14.82 -8.05 -2.41
C ASN A 135 15.71 -7.22 -3.36
N LEU A 136 15.13 -6.19 -4.00
CA LEU A 136 15.89 -5.27 -4.86
C LEU A 136 16.92 -4.46 -4.06
N ARG A 137 16.56 -4.03 -2.85
CA ARG A 137 17.47 -3.31 -1.95
C ARG A 137 18.61 -4.20 -1.46
N ASP A 138 18.32 -5.45 -1.12
CA ASP A 138 19.32 -6.44 -0.71
C ASP A 138 20.29 -6.76 -1.86
N ALA A 139 19.79 -6.74 -3.10
CA ALA A 139 20.60 -6.84 -4.31
C ALA A 139 21.36 -5.55 -4.67
N ASN A 140 21.33 -4.52 -3.81
CA ASN A 140 21.93 -3.19 -4.03
C ASN A 140 21.40 -2.46 -5.29
N ILE A 141 20.17 -2.77 -5.72
CA ILE A 141 19.53 -2.11 -6.86
C ILE A 141 18.85 -0.82 -6.40
N THR A 142 18.97 0.23 -7.21
CA THR A 142 18.25 1.49 -7.01
C THR A 142 16.82 1.33 -7.50
N VAL A 143 15.85 1.60 -6.64
CA VAL A 143 14.42 1.50 -6.97
C VAL A 143 13.81 2.90 -7.00
N ARG A 144 13.19 3.27 -8.13
CA ARG A 144 12.45 4.53 -8.29
C ARG A 144 10.97 4.33 -7.95
N ASP A 145 10.27 5.44 -7.72
CA ASP A 145 8.82 5.44 -7.49
C ASP A 145 8.05 4.79 -8.66
N ASP A 146 8.52 4.97 -9.91
CA ASP A 146 7.93 4.31 -11.09
C ASP A 146 8.08 2.79 -11.05
N GLU A 147 9.20 2.27 -10.55
CA GLU A 147 9.39 0.83 -10.40
C GLU A 147 8.42 0.26 -9.36
N ILE A 148 8.21 0.98 -8.25
CA ILE A 148 7.21 0.62 -7.24
C ILE A 148 5.81 0.55 -7.86
N ARG A 149 5.46 1.53 -8.71
CA ARG A 149 4.18 1.52 -9.45
C ARG A 149 4.07 0.31 -10.38
N ILE A 150 5.11 0.05 -11.18
CA ILE A 150 5.13 -1.05 -12.15
C ILE A 150 4.94 -2.39 -11.43
N ILE A 151 5.69 -2.62 -10.35
CA ILE A 151 5.59 -3.85 -9.54
C ILE A 151 4.16 -4.03 -9.01
N ALA A 152 3.58 -2.98 -8.43
CA ALA A 152 2.24 -3.03 -7.86
C ALA A 152 1.16 -3.29 -8.92
N ILE A 153 1.20 -2.57 -10.04
CA ILE A 153 0.25 -2.73 -11.15
C ILE A 153 0.39 -4.13 -11.77
N ARG A 154 1.61 -4.61 -11.98
CA ARG A 154 1.86 -5.97 -12.51
C ARG A 154 1.26 -7.01 -11.57
N ARG A 155 1.43 -6.87 -10.25
CA ARG A 155 0.83 -7.79 -9.29
C ARG A 155 -0.69 -7.72 -9.28
N ALA A 156 -1.27 -6.53 -9.32
CA ALA A 156 -2.72 -6.34 -9.37
C ALA A 156 -3.35 -7.03 -10.59
N ARG A 157 -2.70 -6.92 -11.76
CA ARG A 157 -3.12 -7.62 -12.99
C ARG A 157 -3.06 -9.14 -12.83
N GLN A 158 -2.00 -9.67 -12.21
CA GLN A 158 -1.86 -11.13 -11.98
C GLN A 158 -2.98 -11.69 -11.09
N ILE A 159 -3.41 -10.95 -10.06
CA ILE A 159 -4.46 -11.39 -9.13
C ILE A 159 -5.88 -10.98 -9.57
N LYS A 160 -6.01 -10.43 -10.78
CA LYS A 160 -7.27 -9.92 -11.34
C LYS A 160 -7.95 -8.96 -10.35
N LEU A 161 -7.19 -7.96 -9.88
CA LEU A 161 -7.72 -6.86 -9.11
C LEU A 161 -8.00 -5.70 -10.08
N ASP A 162 -9.27 -5.60 -10.46
CA ASP A 162 -9.73 -4.60 -11.41
C ASP A 162 -9.67 -3.19 -10.80
N ASN A 163 -9.45 -2.19 -11.65
CA ASN A 163 -9.42 -0.76 -11.28
C ASN A 163 -8.36 -0.36 -10.25
N PHE A 164 -7.39 -1.22 -9.93
CA PHE A 164 -6.25 -0.84 -9.10
C PHE A 164 -5.37 0.18 -9.82
N LYS A 165 -5.08 1.29 -9.14
CA LYS A 165 -4.17 2.35 -9.60
C LYS A 165 -3.11 2.60 -8.54
N ALA A 166 -1.84 2.45 -8.92
CA ALA A 166 -0.72 2.88 -8.09
C ALA A 166 -0.46 4.38 -8.29
N CYS A 167 -1.44 5.22 -7.92
CA CYS A 167 -1.32 6.68 -8.01
C CYS A 167 -0.28 7.23 -7.02
N ASP A 168 0.05 8.53 -7.15
CA ASP A 168 1.05 9.17 -6.29
C ASP A 168 0.72 9.08 -4.79
N SER A 169 -0.56 9.19 -4.42
CA SER A 169 -0.99 9.04 -3.03
C SER A 169 -0.78 7.61 -2.52
N TRP A 170 -0.99 6.59 -3.36
CA TRP A 170 -0.73 5.20 -3.02
C TRP A 170 0.77 4.97 -2.79
N VAL A 171 1.63 5.46 -3.69
CA VAL A 171 3.09 5.34 -3.57
C VAL A 171 3.59 6.11 -2.34
N TYR A 172 3.05 7.30 -2.09
CA TYR A 172 3.37 8.09 -0.90
C TYR A 172 3.03 7.33 0.39
N SER A 173 1.82 6.79 0.52
CA SER A 173 1.41 5.98 1.68
C SER A 173 2.28 4.73 1.81
N PHE A 174 2.55 4.04 0.70
CA PHE A 174 3.46 2.89 0.66
C PHE A 174 4.83 3.22 1.22
N LYS A 175 5.42 4.36 0.82
CA LYS A 175 6.71 4.78 1.35
C LYS A 175 6.63 5.15 2.83
N LYS A 176 5.64 5.95 3.21
CA LYS A 176 5.45 6.43 4.59
C LYS A 176 5.27 5.29 5.58
N GLU A 177 4.38 4.35 5.29
CA GLU A 177 4.04 3.23 6.18
C GLU A 177 5.20 2.21 6.31
N ASN A 178 6.06 2.10 5.29
CA ASN A 178 7.21 1.19 5.30
C ASN A 178 8.54 1.89 5.62
N GLY A 179 8.52 3.17 6.03
CA GLY A 179 9.73 3.93 6.39
C GLY A 179 10.71 4.16 5.22
N ILE A 180 10.20 4.13 3.98
CA ILE A 180 11.00 4.34 2.77
C ILE A 180 11.08 5.85 2.50
N VAL A 181 12.28 6.35 2.29
CA VAL A 181 12.52 7.76 1.97
C VAL A 181 13.30 7.88 0.66
N SER A 182 12.93 8.88 -0.14
CA SER A 182 13.67 9.22 -1.35
C SER A 182 14.99 9.86 -0.96
N ARG A 183 16.11 9.27 -1.38
CA ARG A 183 17.47 9.77 -1.07
C ARG A 183 18.19 10.09 -2.37
N LYS A 184 18.95 11.19 -2.36
CA LYS A 184 19.88 11.52 -3.44
C LYS A 184 21.04 10.51 -3.42
N ILE A 185 21.38 9.97 -4.58
CA ILE A 185 22.59 9.16 -4.74
C ILE A 185 23.80 10.11 -4.69
N THR A 186 24.67 9.93 -3.70
CA THR A 186 25.85 10.77 -3.49
C THR A 186 27.15 10.10 -3.88
N LYS A 187 27.19 8.77 -3.88
CA LYS A 187 28.38 7.96 -4.20
C LYS A 187 27.96 6.75 -5.01
N PHE A 188 28.72 6.47 -6.07
CA PHE A 188 28.62 5.21 -6.80
C PHE A 188 29.63 4.23 -6.23
N VAL A 189 29.19 3.01 -5.94
CA VAL A 189 30.03 1.95 -5.39
C VAL A 189 30.20 0.90 -6.47
N THR A 190 31.44 0.47 -6.71
CA THR A 190 31.74 -0.58 -7.69
C THR A 190 31.46 -1.96 -7.10
N TYR A 191 31.23 -2.94 -7.98
CA TYR A 191 30.99 -4.33 -7.58
C TYR A 191 32.12 -4.89 -6.69
N SER A 192 33.36 -4.53 -6.99
CA SER A 192 34.54 -4.94 -6.20
C SER A 192 34.51 -4.45 -4.76
N HIS A 193 33.87 -3.30 -4.49
CA HIS A 193 33.69 -2.79 -3.13
C HIS A 193 32.63 -3.58 -2.36
N ILE A 194 31.56 -4.02 -3.05
CA ILE A 194 30.48 -4.80 -2.45
C ILE A 194 30.99 -6.20 -2.07
N THR A 195 31.71 -6.88 -2.97
CA THR A 195 32.22 -8.23 -2.70
C THR A 195 33.25 -8.26 -1.58
N LYS A 196 34.10 -7.24 -1.49
CA LYS A 196 35.10 -7.11 -0.42
C LYS A 196 34.53 -6.56 0.88
N ALA A 197 33.26 -6.16 0.93
CA ALA A 197 32.69 -5.51 2.10
C ALA A 197 32.69 -6.44 3.33
N GLU A 198 32.34 -7.71 3.16
CA GLU A 198 32.35 -8.70 4.25
C GLU A 198 33.77 -8.98 4.75
N GLU A 199 34.71 -9.18 3.84
CA GLU A 199 36.14 -9.37 4.14
C GLU A 199 36.70 -8.16 4.88
N LEU A 200 36.41 -6.94 4.41
CA LEU A 200 36.85 -5.70 5.03
C LEU A 200 36.27 -5.55 6.44
N ASN A 201 35.00 -5.92 6.65
CA ASN A 201 34.37 -5.90 7.97
C ASN A 201 35.00 -6.93 8.91
N LYS A 202 35.33 -8.12 8.40
CA LYS A 202 36.04 -9.16 9.15
C LYS A 202 37.43 -8.67 9.55
N ASN A 203 38.21 -8.17 8.60
CA ASN A 203 39.56 -7.65 8.86
C ASN A 203 39.53 -6.47 9.85
N ALA A 204 38.53 -5.60 9.76
CA ALA A 204 38.34 -4.50 10.71
C ALA A 204 38.06 -5.00 12.13
N LYS A 205 37.21 -6.03 12.29
CA LYS A 205 36.94 -6.65 13.59
C LYS A 205 38.17 -7.35 14.15
N GLU A 206 38.90 -8.09 13.32
CA GLU A 206 40.15 -8.76 13.71
C GLU A 206 41.20 -7.74 14.15
N PHE A 207 41.34 -6.64 13.41
CA PHE A 207 42.23 -5.54 13.78
C PHE A 207 41.85 -4.95 15.14
N VAL A 208 40.59 -4.60 15.36
CA VAL A 208 40.12 -4.05 16.66
C VAL A 208 40.38 -5.05 17.80
N HIS A 209 40.14 -6.33 17.58
CA HIS A 209 40.44 -7.37 18.56
C HIS A 209 41.95 -7.41 18.88
N SER A 210 42.80 -7.44 17.86
CA SER A 210 44.25 -7.49 18.03
C SER A 210 44.82 -6.28 18.78
N VAL A 211 44.28 -5.08 18.52
CA VAL A 211 44.67 -3.86 19.24
C VAL A 211 44.18 -3.91 20.68
N THR A 212 42.96 -4.39 20.92
CA THR A 212 42.41 -4.54 22.28
C THR A 212 43.24 -5.53 23.11
N ASP A 213 43.62 -6.65 22.52
CA ASP A 213 44.47 -7.67 23.16
C ASP A 213 45.85 -7.12 23.49
N LEU A 214 46.44 -6.33 22.58
CA LEU A 214 47.72 -5.67 22.81
C LEU A 214 47.62 -4.65 23.95
N CYS A 215 46.57 -3.83 23.96
CA CYS A 215 46.32 -2.88 25.05
C CYS A 215 46.16 -3.58 26.40
N ALA A 216 45.45 -4.70 26.46
CA ALA A 216 45.27 -5.48 27.68
C ALA A 216 46.57 -6.14 28.14
N LYS A 217 47.36 -6.69 27.20
CA LYS A 217 48.63 -7.38 27.50
C LYS A 217 49.67 -6.43 28.10
N ASP A 218 49.81 -5.25 27.52
CA ASP A 218 50.79 -4.24 27.96
C ASP A 218 50.21 -3.27 29.02
N ASN A 219 48.99 -3.57 29.49
CA ASN A 219 48.27 -2.87 30.56
C ASN A 219 48.07 -1.36 30.31
N TYR A 220 47.95 -0.98 29.03
CA TYR A 220 47.67 0.39 28.62
C TYR A 220 46.32 0.84 29.15
N GLN A 221 46.31 1.99 29.83
CA GLN A 221 45.11 2.62 30.34
C GLN A 221 44.43 3.44 29.22
N TYR A 222 43.12 3.63 29.32
CA TYR A 222 42.36 4.37 28.30
C TYR A 222 42.87 5.79 28.07
N ASN A 223 43.41 6.45 29.11
CA ASN A 223 44.00 7.79 29.02
C ASN A 223 45.37 7.83 28.32
N GLN A 224 45.93 6.68 27.95
CA GLN A 224 47.18 6.54 27.18
C GLN A 224 46.91 6.18 25.71
N LEU A 225 45.63 5.98 25.34
CA LEU A 225 45.20 5.72 23.97
C LEU A 225 44.75 7.01 23.32
N TYR A 226 45.54 7.48 22.36
CA TYR A 226 45.29 8.72 21.65
C TYR A 226 44.82 8.43 20.23
N ASN A 227 43.69 9.03 19.84
CA ASN A 227 43.22 8.98 18.46
C ASN A 227 43.97 10.06 17.67
N THR A 228 44.80 9.64 16.71
CA THR A 228 45.60 10.54 15.87
C THR A 228 44.78 11.65 15.20
N ASP A 229 43.55 11.38 14.76
CA ASP A 229 42.69 12.36 14.10
C ASP A 229 42.04 13.36 15.07
N GLN A 230 42.03 13.09 16.38
CA GLN A 230 41.39 13.93 17.40
C GLN A 230 42.39 14.59 18.35
N SER A 231 43.61 14.07 18.43
CA SER A 231 44.62 14.53 19.39
C SER A 231 45.42 15.75 18.92
N GLY A 232 45.29 16.15 17.64
CA GLY A 232 45.85 17.40 17.12
C GLY A 232 47.37 17.52 17.35
N PHE A 233 48.10 16.41 17.27
CA PHE A 233 49.54 16.40 17.49
C PHE A 233 50.23 17.27 16.42
N ASN A 234 50.92 18.31 16.86
CA ASN A 234 51.78 19.12 15.99
C ASN A 234 53.16 18.45 15.90
N LEU A 235 53.74 18.42 14.70
CA LEU A 235 55.14 18.06 14.52
C LEU A 235 56.01 19.21 15.06
N GLU A 236 56.91 18.91 15.99
CA GLU A 236 57.95 19.84 16.46
C GLU A 236 59.03 20.09 15.40
#